data_AF-A0A968VH06-F1
#
_entry.id   AF-A0A968VH06-F1
#
_cell.length_a   1.000
_cell.length_b   1.000
_cell.length_c   1.000
_cell.angle_alpha   90.00
_cell.angle_beta   90.00
_cell.angle_gamma   90.00
#
_symmetry.space_group_name_H-M   'P 1'
#
loop_
_entity.id
_entity.type
_entity.pdbx_description
1 polymer ?
#
loop_
_entity_poly.entity_id
_entity_poly.type
_entity_poly.pdbx_seq_one_letter_code
_entity_poly.pdbx_strand_id
1 'polypeptide(L)'
;MTSEETEIYVKQLEETATATTNQLVELVRKLMLAGVGAMALTRDEAEKLTTMLVARGEIAQKDAEKLMNETAAKLRQTTPTVEAPMNNVKAQVDGLSTQVENSFEQFLNRMNIPSKRDIDDLSAKIAMRSTAPPANMLKTPRMPPCVCSMKRASCSGSMPGIGM
;
A
#
# COMPACT_ATOMS: atom_id res chain seq x y z
N MET A 1 0.22 56.86 20.85
CA MET A 1 1.62 56.45 20.59
C MET A 1 1.53 55.27 19.66
N THR A 2 1.54 55.59 18.37
CA THR A 2 1.02 54.78 17.28
C THR A 2 2.15 54.48 16.31
N SER A 3 2.27 53.21 15.94
CA SER A 3 2.73 52.72 14.64
C SER A 3 4.21 52.71 14.26
N GLU A 4 5.14 53.23 15.07
CA GLU A 4 6.57 53.21 14.69
C GLU A 4 7.36 52.00 15.25
N GLU A 5 6.95 51.42 16.39
CA GLU A 5 7.68 50.28 16.99
C GLU A 5 7.38 48.93 16.32
N THR A 6 6.30 48.84 15.54
CA THR A 6 5.89 47.59 14.88
C THR A 6 6.61 47.31 13.55
N GLU A 7 7.28 48.27 12.93
CA GLU A 7 8.03 48.04 11.68
C GLU A 7 9.43 47.46 11.90
N ILE A 8 10.03 47.68 13.08
CA ILE A 8 11.41 47.26 13.35
C ILE A 8 11.50 45.74 13.59
N TYR A 9 10.42 45.10 14.06
CA TYR A 9 10.39 43.65 14.30
C TYR A 9 10.15 42.82 13.04
N VAL A 10 9.60 43.41 11.98
CA VAL A 10 9.36 42.72 10.70
C VAL A 10 10.65 42.56 9.89
N LYS A 11 11.58 43.54 9.98
CA LYS A 11 12.87 43.46 9.26
C LYS A 11 13.85 42.45 9.86
N GLN A 12 13.77 42.17 11.17
CA GLN A 12 14.65 41.20 11.84
C GLN A 12 14.31 39.72 11.57
N LEU A 13 13.13 39.42 11.02
CA LEU A 13 12.77 38.06 10.60
C LEU A 13 13.25 37.71 9.19
N GLU A 14 13.57 38.71 8.36
CA GLU A 14 14.01 38.47 6.98
C GLU A 14 15.52 38.14 6.90
N GLU A 15 16.34 38.73 7.77
CA GLU A 15 17.79 38.45 7.83
C GLU A 15 18.14 37.12 8.53
N THR A 16 17.25 36.58 9.36
CA THR A 16 17.42 35.25 9.99
C THR A 16 16.74 34.12 9.21
N ALA A 17 15.70 34.42 8.42
CA ALA A 17 15.09 33.47 7.49
C ALA A 17 15.96 33.20 6.25
N THR A 18 16.72 34.20 5.79
CA THR A 18 17.63 34.02 4.65
C THR A 18 18.81 33.09 4.96
N ALA A 19 19.36 33.11 6.19
CA ALA A 19 20.42 32.16 6.57
C ALA A 19 19.93 30.70 6.57
N THR A 20 18.72 30.44 7.07
CA THR A 20 18.14 29.08 7.16
C THR A 20 17.67 28.56 5.79
N THR A 21 17.14 29.43 4.94
CA THR A 21 16.75 29.07 3.56
C THR A 21 17.97 28.77 2.71
N ASN A 22 19.08 29.50 2.85
CA ASN A 22 20.33 29.19 2.18
C ASN A 22 20.89 27.82 2.61
N GLN A 23 20.85 27.48 3.91
CA GLN A 23 21.26 26.17 4.42
C GLN A 23 20.39 25.03 3.83
N LEU A 24 19.07 25.23 3.73
CA LEU A 24 18.17 24.24 3.16
C LEU A 24 18.38 24.08 1.64
N VAL A 25 18.55 25.18 0.90
CA VAL A 25 18.86 25.15 -0.53
C VAL A 25 20.20 24.47 -0.78
N GLU A 26 21.20 24.73 0.06
CA GLU A 26 22.51 24.09 -0.02
C GLU A 26 22.46 22.60 0.31
N LEU A 27 21.63 22.20 1.28
CA LEU A 27 21.36 20.79 1.59
C LEU A 27 20.68 20.08 0.42
N VAL A 28 19.63 20.67 -0.16
CA VAL A 28 18.93 20.10 -1.32
C VAL A 28 19.87 19.99 -2.51
N ARG A 29 20.70 21.01 -2.76
CA ARG A 29 21.72 20.98 -3.82
C ARG A 29 22.75 19.88 -3.58
N LYS A 30 23.25 19.72 -2.34
CA LYS A 30 24.16 18.63 -1.96
C LYS A 30 23.51 17.26 -2.14
N LEU A 31 22.24 17.12 -1.77
CA LEU A 31 21.50 15.87 -1.88
C LEU A 31 21.23 15.50 -3.35
N MET A 32 20.92 16.49 -4.18
CA MET A 32 20.76 16.31 -5.62
C MET A 32 22.09 15.94 -6.29
N LEU A 33 23.18 16.64 -5.97
CA LEU A 33 24.53 16.32 -6.48
C LEU A 33 25.02 14.96 -6.00
N ALA A 34 24.76 14.61 -4.74
CA ALA A 34 25.05 13.29 -4.19
C ALA A 34 24.21 12.20 -4.86
N GLY A 35 22.93 12.48 -5.16
CA GLY A 35 22.07 11.57 -5.91
C GLY A 35 22.61 11.30 -7.32
N VAL A 36 23.03 12.34 -8.04
CA VAL A 36 23.66 12.18 -9.37
C VAL A 36 25.00 11.46 -9.27
N GLY A 37 25.82 11.78 -8.26
CA GLY A 37 27.10 11.11 -8.01
C GLY A 37 26.95 9.63 -7.63
N ALA A 38 25.91 9.29 -6.86
CA ALA A 38 25.59 7.90 -6.53
C ALA A 38 25.13 7.09 -7.75
N MET A 39 24.45 7.73 -8.71
CA MET A 39 24.08 7.11 -9.99
C MET A 39 25.26 7.02 -10.97
N ALA A 40 26.26 7.89 -10.82
CA ALA A 40 27.50 7.87 -11.61
C ALA A 40 28.48 6.76 -11.17
N LEU A 41 28.17 6.01 -10.12
CA LEU A 41 28.99 4.88 -9.69
C LEU A 41 29.03 3.80 -10.78
N THR A 42 30.22 3.29 -11.08
CA THR A 42 30.39 2.18 -12.02
C THR A 42 29.96 0.87 -11.36
N ARG A 43 29.79 -0.18 -12.18
CA ARG A 43 29.49 -1.53 -11.67
C ARG A 43 30.62 -2.08 -10.79
N ASP A 44 31.87 -1.86 -11.18
CA ASP A 44 33.04 -2.40 -10.47
C ASP A 44 33.17 -1.82 -9.04
N GLU A 45 32.92 -0.51 -8.87
CA GLU A 45 32.89 0.10 -7.53
C GLU A 45 31.69 -0.38 -6.70
N ALA A 46 30.52 -0.54 -7.31
CA ALA A 46 29.31 -1.00 -6.62
C ALA A 46 29.46 -2.44 -6.09
N GLU A 47 30.08 -3.34 -6.86
CA GLU A 47 30.35 -4.72 -6.46
C GLU A 47 31.35 -4.80 -5.29
N LYS A 48 32.36 -3.93 -5.29
CA LYS A 48 33.32 -3.85 -4.19
C LYS A 48 32.67 -3.34 -2.90
N LEU A 49 31.81 -2.32 -3.00
CA LEU A 49 31.08 -1.80 -1.84
C LEU A 49 30.13 -2.86 -1.29
N THR A 50 29.30 -3.49 -2.12
CA THR A 50 28.37 -4.54 -1.69
C THR A 50 29.10 -5.70 -1.01
N THR A 51 30.22 -6.16 -1.56
CA THR A 51 31.04 -7.22 -0.92
C THR A 51 31.54 -6.79 0.46
N MET A 52 32.04 -5.55 0.60
CA MET A 52 32.49 -5.01 1.89
C MET A 52 31.32 -4.84 2.89
N LEU A 53 30.15 -4.42 2.42
CA LEU A 53 28.95 -4.31 3.25
C LEU A 53 28.47 -5.67 3.74
N VAL A 54 28.43 -6.67 2.86
CA VAL A 54 28.04 -8.05 3.22
C VAL A 54 29.02 -8.64 4.24
N ALA A 55 30.32 -8.51 4.02
CA ALA A 55 31.33 -9.01 4.95
C ALA A 55 31.21 -8.36 6.35
N ARG A 56 30.99 -7.04 6.41
CA ARG A 56 30.74 -6.33 7.68
C ARG A 56 29.39 -6.71 8.31
N GLY A 57 28.37 -6.93 7.49
CA GLY A 57 27.05 -7.37 7.93
C GLY A 57 27.07 -8.77 8.53
N GLU A 58 27.85 -9.70 7.95
CA GLU A 58 28.02 -11.05 8.48
C GLU A 58 28.71 -11.05 9.85
N ILE A 59 29.73 -10.20 10.02
CA ILE A 59 30.39 -10.01 11.33
C ILE A 59 29.40 -9.40 12.34
N ALA A 60 28.68 -8.35 11.95
CA ALA A 60 27.68 -7.71 12.79
C ALA A 60 26.54 -8.67 13.19
N GLN A 61 26.12 -9.58 12.30
CA GLN A 61 25.10 -10.59 12.61
C GLN A 61 25.61 -11.62 13.61
N LYS A 62 26.85 -12.11 13.44
CA LYS A 62 27.48 -13.04 14.39
C LYS A 62 27.67 -12.38 15.76
N ASP A 63 28.05 -11.11 15.81
CA ASP A 63 28.19 -10.36 17.05
C ASP A 63 26.82 -10.08 17.69
N ALA A 64 25.81 -9.72 16.91
CA ALA A 64 24.45 -9.53 17.39
C ALA A 64 23.86 -10.83 17.95
N GLU A 65 24.09 -11.98 17.29
CA GLU A 65 23.64 -13.28 17.78
C GLU A 65 24.30 -13.64 19.12
N LYS A 66 25.61 -13.39 19.27
CA LYS A 66 26.29 -13.58 20.56
C LYS A 66 25.72 -12.67 21.63
N LEU A 67 25.55 -11.38 21.35
CA LEU A 67 24.99 -10.41 22.29
C LEU A 67 23.54 -10.77 22.67
N MET A 68 22.74 -11.22 21.71
CA MET A 68 21.37 -11.69 21.95
C MET A 68 21.35 -12.96 22.79
N ASN A 69 22.24 -13.92 22.54
CA ASN A 69 22.32 -15.14 23.33
C ASN A 69 22.81 -14.87 24.75
N GLU A 70 23.79 -13.98 24.93
CA GLU A 70 24.28 -13.57 26.25
C GLU A 70 23.24 -12.77 27.03
N THR A 71 22.57 -11.81 26.38
CA THR A 71 21.48 -11.04 27.00
C THR A 71 20.30 -11.94 27.30
N ALA A 72 19.87 -12.81 26.39
CA ALA A 72 18.81 -13.78 26.65
C ALA A 72 19.16 -14.77 27.75
N ALA A 73 20.41 -15.26 27.81
CA ALA A 73 20.87 -16.12 28.89
C ALA A 73 20.88 -15.39 30.25
N LYS A 74 21.39 -14.15 30.29
CA LYS A 74 21.33 -13.30 31.50
C LYS A 74 19.89 -13.00 31.91
N LEU A 75 19.03 -12.63 30.98
CA LEU A 75 17.62 -12.34 31.24
C LEU A 75 16.86 -13.58 31.71
N ARG A 76 17.13 -14.76 31.13
CA ARG A 76 16.54 -16.04 31.58
C ARG A 76 17.00 -16.43 32.98
N GLN A 77 18.24 -16.09 33.35
CA GLN A 77 18.75 -16.32 34.69
C GLN A 77 18.24 -15.31 35.73
N THR A 78 17.92 -14.07 35.32
CA THR A 78 17.51 -13.02 36.26
C THR A 78 16.00 -12.80 36.37
N THR A 79 15.19 -13.13 35.35
CA THR A 79 13.73 -12.85 35.41
C THR A 79 12.90 -13.66 34.40
N PRO A 80 11.97 -14.55 34.83
CA PRO A 80 11.02 -15.24 33.94
C PRO A 80 9.84 -14.36 33.49
N THR A 81 10.03 -13.05 33.30
CA THR A 81 8.94 -12.09 33.03
C THR A 81 9.24 -11.07 31.92
N VAL A 82 10.26 -11.29 31.09
CA VAL A 82 10.65 -10.35 30.02
C VAL A 82 10.01 -10.70 28.67
N GLU A 83 8.74 -11.11 28.67
CA GLU A 83 7.91 -11.17 27.45
C GLU A 83 7.20 -9.82 27.20
N ALA A 84 7.20 -8.93 28.19
CA ALA A 84 6.44 -7.68 28.19
C ALA A 84 6.94 -6.56 27.24
N PRO A 85 8.26 -6.29 27.04
CA PRO A 85 8.66 -5.11 26.30
C PRO A 85 8.47 -5.24 24.78
N MET A 86 8.50 -6.45 24.23
CA MET A 86 8.32 -6.66 22.78
C MET A 86 6.87 -6.46 22.34
N ASN A 87 5.90 -6.78 23.20
CA ASN A 87 4.48 -6.52 22.92
C ASN A 87 4.17 -5.02 22.90
N ASN A 88 4.82 -4.21 23.75
CA ASN A 88 4.63 -2.76 23.77
C ASN A 88 5.17 -2.09 22.50
N VAL A 89 6.32 -2.55 22.00
CA VAL A 89 6.88 -2.04 20.73
C VAL A 89 5.99 -2.44 19.56
N LYS A 90 5.51 -3.69 19.53
CA LYS A 90 4.59 -4.14 18.48
C LYS A 90 3.28 -3.34 18.49
N ALA A 91 2.69 -3.13 19.66
CA ALA A 91 1.48 -2.32 19.80
C ALA A 91 1.69 -0.85 19.38
N GLN A 92 2.86 -0.27 19.66
CA GLN A 92 3.19 1.09 19.24
C GLN A 92 3.40 1.20 17.73
N VAL A 93 4.00 0.18 17.10
CA VAL A 93 4.18 0.11 15.64
C VAL A 93 2.84 -0.06 14.93
N ASP A 94 1.96 -0.92 15.45
CA ASP A 94 0.61 -1.11 14.89
C ASP A 94 -0.24 0.18 14.99
N GLY A 95 -0.13 0.91 16.10
CA GLY A 95 -0.77 2.22 16.28
C GLY A 95 -0.23 3.30 15.32
N LEU A 96 1.08 3.32 15.11
CA LEU A 96 1.69 4.26 14.15
C LEU A 96 1.32 3.90 12.70
N SER A 97 1.31 2.62 12.35
CA SER A 97 0.94 2.15 11.01
C SER A 97 -0.49 2.54 10.65
N THR A 98 -1.43 2.39 11.58
CA THR A 98 -2.83 2.78 11.37
C THR A 98 -3.01 4.29 11.26
N GLN A 99 -2.24 5.08 12.02
CA GLN A 99 -2.26 6.54 11.90
C GLN A 99 -1.72 7.02 10.54
N VAL A 100 -0.67 6.40 10.03
CA VAL A 100 -0.11 6.69 8.70
C VAL A 100 -1.12 6.34 7.61
N GLU A 101 -1.73 5.15 7.67
CA GLU A 101 -2.76 4.73 6.71
C GLU A 101 -3.94 5.72 6.67
N ASN A 102 -4.44 6.14 7.84
CA ASN A 102 -5.54 7.11 7.91
C ASN A 102 -5.16 8.48 7.35
N SER A 103 -3.93 8.94 7.62
CA SER A 103 -3.42 10.21 7.09
C SER A 103 -3.26 10.16 5.58
N PHE A 104 -2.83 9.00 5.08
CA PHE A 104 -2.68 8.73 3.65
C PHE A 104 -4.04 8.70 2.94
N GLU A 105 -5.03 7.99 3.48
CA GLU A 105 -6.40 7.96 2.96
C GLU A 105 -7.04 9.37 2.94
N GLN A 106 -6.83 10.20 3.97
CA GLN A 106 -7.31 11.58 3.99
C GLN A 106 -6.65 12.45 2.90
N PHE A 107 -5.37 12.24 2.64
CA PHE A 107 -4.63 12.95 1.59
C PHE A 107 -5.08 12.51 0.19
N LEU A 108 -5.28 11.21 -0.03
CA LEU A 108 -5.80 10.67 -1.29
C LEU A 108 -7.21 11.20 -1.60
N ASN A 109 -8.08 11.29 -0.59
CA ASN A 109 -9.41 11.87 -0.72
C ASN A 109 -9.37 13.36 -1.10
N ARG A 110 -8.43 14.14 -0.54
CA ARG A 110 -8.24 15.55 -0.90
C ARG A 110 -7.75 15.75 -2.33
N MET A 111 -7.03 14.78 -2.88
CA MET A 111 -6.52 14.81 -4.25
C MET A 111 -7.43 14.09 -5.27
N ASN A 112 -8.64 13.67 -4.87
CA ASN A 112 -9.59 12.94 -5.73
C ASN A 112 -8.96 11.69 -6.38
N ILE A 113 -8.01 11.04 -5.69
CA ILE A 113 -7.39 9.80 -6.15
C ILE A 113 -8.16 8.65 -5.48
N PRO A 114 -8.94 7.86 -6.24
CA PRO A 114 -9.70 6.75 -5.67
C PRO A 114 -8.75 5.66 -5.15
N SER A 115 -9.03 5.14 -3.96
CA SER A 115 -8.27 4.05 -3.35
C SER A 115 -8.50 2.73 -4.10
N LYS A 116 -7.59 1.75 -3.96
CA LYS A 116 -7.78 0.43 -4.59
C LYS A 116 -9.06 -0.28 -4.12
N ARG A 117 -9.47 -0.08 -2.85
CA ARG A 117 -10.69 -0.67 -2.30
C ARG A 117 -11.94 -0.13 -3.00
N ASP A 118 -11.98 1.17 -3.26
CA ASP A 118 -13.11 1.80 -3.97
C ASP A 118 -13.20 1.33 -5.42
N ILE A 119 -12.05 1.12 -6.07
CA ILE A 119 -11.99 0.59 -7.44
C ILE A 119 -12.55 -0.84 -7.49
N ASP A 120 -12.23 -1.68 -6.51
CA ASP A 120 -12.71 -3.06 -6.43
C ASP A 120 -14.22 -3.12 -6.11
N ASP A 121 -14.71 -2.29 -5.19
CA ASP A 121 -16.15 -2.18 -4.86
C ASP A 121 -16.97 -1.68 -6.06
N LEU A 122 -16.45 -0.70 -6.80
CA LEU A 122 -17.08 -0.24 -8.04
C LEU A 122 -17.05 -1.33 -9.11
N SER A 123 -15.94 -2.06 -9.25
CA SER A 123 -15.82 -3.17 -10.20
C SER A 123 -16.80 -4.30 -9.90
N ALA A 124 -17.01 -4.62 -8.63
CA ALA A 124 -18.01 -5.60 -8.20
C ALA A 124 -19.45 -5.13 -8.48
N LYS A 125 -19.78 -3.87 -8.22
CA LYS A 125 -21.09 -3.29 -8.58
C LYS A 125 -21.33 -3.26 -10.08
N ILE A 126 -20.30 -2.96 -10.89
CA ILE A 126 -20.38 -2.98 -12.35
C ILE A 126 -20.59 -4.41 -12.85
N ALA A 127 -19.87 -5.40 -12.30
CA ALA A 127 -20.06 -6.81 -12.65
C ALA A 127 -21.47 -7.33 -12.29
N MET A 128 -22.02 -6.91 -11.15
CA MET A 128 -23.39 -7.24 -10.75
C MET A 128 -24.43 -6.61 -11.69
N ARG A 129 -24.19 -5.37 -12.15
CA ARG A 129 -25.13 -4.66 -13.02
C ARG A 129 -24.96 -4.97 -14.50
N SER A 130 -23.82 -5.50 -14.91
CA SER A 130 -23.57 -5.99 -16.27
C SER A 130 -24.11 -7.41 -16.50
N THR A 131 -24.29 -8.19 -15.43
CA THR A 131 -24.92 -9.53 -15.48
C THR A 131 -26.43 -9.52 -15.22
N ALA A 132 -27.00 -8.39 -14.80
CA ALA A 132 -28.44 -8.18 -14.73
C ALA A 132 -28.98 -7.67 -16.07
N PRO A 133 -29.67 -8.48 -16.89
CA PRO A 133 -30.39 -7.96 -18.05
C PRO A 133 -31.44 -6.93 -17.60
N PRO A 134 -31.63 -5.82 -18.34
CA PRO A 134 -32.50 -4.73 -17.90
C PRO A 134 -33.92 -5.26 -17.68
N ALA A 135 -34.41 -5.12 -16.44
CA ALA A 135 -35.75 -5.51 -15.99
C ALA A 135 -36.86 -4.58 -16.54
N ASN A 136 -36.79 -4.23 -17.82
CA ASN A 136 -37.81 -3.42 -18.50
C ASN A 136 -38.04 -3.94 -19.91
N MET A 137 -38.67 -5.11 -20.04
CA MET A 137 -39.25 -5.62 -21.30
C MET A 137 -40.29 -6.75 -21.09
N LEU A 138 -41.02 -6.78 -19.97
CA LEU A 138 -42.19 -7.68 -19.84
C LEU A 138 -43.37 -6.98 -19.15
N LYS A 139 -44.01 -6.06 -19.88
CA LYS A 139 -45.44 -5.79 -19.67
C LYS A 139 -46.15 -5.65 -21.02
N THR A 140 -46.30 -6.78 -21.71
CA THR A 140 -47.31 -6.93 -22.75
C THR A 140 -48.44 -7.82 -22.19
N PRO A 141 -49.71 -7.47 -22.42
CA PRO A 141 -50.84 -8.29 -21.96
C PRO A 141 -50.86 -9.60 -22.76
N ARG A 142 -50.83 -10.75 -22.06
CA ARG A 142 -51.09 -12.07 -22.65
C ARG A 142 -52.51 -12.07 -23.23
N MET A 143 -52.63 -12.15 -24.55
CA MET A 143 -53.86 -12.65 -25.19
C MET A 143 -53.98 -14.15 -24.92
N PRO A 144 -55.21 -14.69 -24.76
CA PRO A 144 -55.42 -16.11 -24.49
C PRO A 144 -55.06 -16.97 -25.73
N PRO A 145 -54.66 -18.24 -25.53
CA PRO A 145 -54.15 -19.07 -26.60
C PRO A 145 -55.29 -19.52 -27.54
N CYS A 146 -55.16 -19.21 -28.83
CA CYS A 146 -55.91 -19.89 -29.88
C CYS A 146 -55.51 -21.38 -29.90
N VAL A 147 -56.47 -22.23 -29.59
CA VAL A 147 -56.37 -23.69 -29.74
C VAL A 147 -56.28 -24.01 -31.23
N CYS A 148 -55.14 -24.57 -31.66
CA CYS A 148 -55.03 -25.24 -32.95
C CYS A 148 -54.65 -26.70 -32.71
N SER A 149 -55.66 -27.55 -32.86
CA SER A 149 -55.54 -29.00 -32.93
C SER A 149 -54.66 -29.39 -34.11
N MET A 150 -53.51 -30.03 -33.88
CA MET A 150 -52.83 -30.77 -34.94
C MET A 150 -52.26 -32.09 -34.44
N LYS A 151 -52.75 -33.11 -35.14
CA LYS A 151 -52.62 -34.54 -34.97
C LYS A 151 -51.16 -34.97 -35.07
N ARG A 152 -50.75 -35.87 -34.17
CA ARG A 152 -49.42 -36.49 -34.12
C ARG A 152 -49.37 -37.64 -35.13
N ALA A 153 -48.56 -37.53 -36.18
CA ALA A 153 -48.09 -38.66 -37.01
C ALA A 153 -46.59 -38.83 -36.69
N SER A 154 -46.16 -39.87 -35.97
CA SER A 154 -45.87 -41.25 -36.39
C SER A 154 -44.76 -41.34 -37.45
N CYS A 155 -43.61 -41.89 -37.03
CA CYS A 155 -42.62 -42.71 -37.78
C CYS A 155 -41.40 -42.89 -36.83
N SER A 156 -41.30 -43.91 -35.97
CA SER A 156 -40.91 -45.31 -36.21
C SER A 156 -39.63 -45.49 -37.04
N GLY A 157 -38.55 -45.92 -36.39
CA GLY A 157 -37.32 -46.35 -37.08
C GLY A 157 -36.09 -46.44 -36.17
N SER A 158 -36.12 -47.28 -35.13
CA SER A 158 -34.92 -47.74 -34.44
C SER A 158 -34.75 -49.23 -34.73
N MET A 159 -33.63 -49.60 -35.34
CA MET A 159 -33.21 -50.98 -35.59
C MET A 159 -31.77 -51.19 -35.12
N PRO A 160 -31.38 -52.44 -34.82
CA PRO A 160 -30.75 -52.80 -33.55
C PRO A 160 -29.25 -53.11 -33.67
N GLY A 161 -28.53 -52.98 -32.56
CA GLY A 161 -27.20 -53.56 -32.35
C GLY A 161 -27.27 -54.62 -31.26
N ILE A 162 -27.39 -55.89 -31.67
CA ILE A 162 -27.41 -57.10 -30.84
C ILE A 162 -25.97 -57.47 -30.45
N GLY A 163 -25.77 -57.76 -29.15
CA GLY A 163 -24.99 -58.89 -28.57
C GLY A 163 -23.50 -58.99 -28.88
N MET A 164 -22.64 -59.57 -28.03
CA MET A 164 -22.77 -60.26 -26.74
C MET A 164 -21.56 -59.87 -25.89
#